data_AF-A0A2A4QAI1-F1
#
_entry.id   AF-A0A2A4QAI1-F1
#
_cell.length_a   1.000
_cell.length_b   1.000
_cell.length_c   1.000
_cell.angle_alpha   90.00
_cell.angle_beta   90.00
_cell.angle_gamma   90.00
#
_symmetry.space_group_name_H-M   'P 1'
#
loop_
_entity.id
_entity.type
_entity.pdbx_description
1 polymer ?
#
loop_
_entity_poly.entity_id
_entity_poly.type
_entity_poly.pdbx_seq_one_letter_code
_entity_poly.pdbx_strand_id
1 'polypeptide(L)'
;MKLTTLTIAIIFAASTAFAGQIGSGGVNAVKNNGNISGNPSWSIRCNSGSGVVIRKGNKWTNNTGSSYSERLWGLSLGSFAQKMCE
;
A
#
# COMPACT_ATOMS: atom_id res chain seq x y z
N MET A 1 -10.18 32.13 -42.83
CA MET A 1 -8.89 31.57 -42.36
C MET A 1 -9.21 30.55 -41.28
N LYS A 2 -8.86 29.27 -41.53
CA LYS A 2 -9.12 28.14 -40.64
C LYS A 2 -7.97 28.07 -39.63
N LEU A 3 -8.26 28.12 -38.34
CA LEU A 3 -7.31 27.80 -37.27
C LEU A 3 -7.95 26.79 -36.31
N THR A 4 -7.79 25.52 -36.67
CA THR A 4 -7.95 24.37 -35.78
C THR A 4 -6.87 24.42 -34.72
N THR A 5 -7.25 24.68 -33.47
CA THR A 5 -6.34 24.59 -32.32
C THR A 5 -6.64 23.29 -31.59
N LEU A 6 -5.79 22.28 -31.81
CA LEU A 6 -5.86 20.98 -31.18
C LEU A 6 -5.05 21.04 -29.88
N THR A 7 -5.70 21.26 -28.74
CA THR A 7 -5.00 21.30 -27.44
C THR A 7 -5.05 19.92 -26.79
N ILE A 8 -3.96 19.17 -26.93
CA ILE A 8 -3.66 17.97 -26.15
C ILE A 8 -2.91 18.42 -24.90
N ALA A 9 -3.42 18.10 -23.71
CA ALA A 9 -2.66 18.21 -22.46
C ALA A 9 -3.03 17.08 -21.48
N ILE A 10 -2.45 15.92 -21.79
CA ILE A 10 -1.82 14.93 -20.89
C ILE A 10 -2.32 14.89 -19.44
N ILE A 11 -3.02 13.79 -19.14
CA ILE A 11 -3.42 13.35 -17.79
C ILE A 11 -2.15 13.01 -16.99
N PHE A 12 -1.82 13.81 -15.98
CA PHE A 12 -0.84 13.43 -14.97
C PHE A 12 -1.55 12.73 -13.82
N ALA A 13 -1.74 11.42 -13.94
CA ALA A 13 -2.09 10.59 -12.79
C ALA A 13 -0.85 10.52 -11.89
N ALA A 14 -0.80 11.36 -10.86
CA ALA A 14 0.23 11.34 -9.83
C ALA A 14 0.12 10.02 -9.04
N SER A 15 0.77 8.97 -9.53
CA SER A 15 1.09 7.81 -8.71
C SER A 15 2.15 8.25 -7.70
N THR A 16 1.73 8.53 -6.47
CA THR A 16 2.62 8.72 -5.32
C THR A 16 3.37 7.41 -5.07
N ALA A 17 4.52 7.26 -5.74
CA ALA A 17 5.49 6.24 -5.40
C ALA A 17 6.02 6.57 -3.99
N PHE A 18 5.76 5.68 -3.04
CA PHE A 18 6.37 5.73 -1.72
C PHE A 18 7.87 5.44 -1.85
N ALA A 19 8.65 6.49 -2.12
CA ALA A 19 10.09 6.50 -1.92
C ALA A 19 10.34 6.72 -0.42
N GLY A 20 10.34 5.63 0.35
CA GLY A 20 10.47 5.67 1.80
C GLY A 20 11.51 4.68 2.32
N GLN A 21 12.76 5.16 2.34
CA GLN A 21 13.82 4.80 3.30
C GLN A 21 14.55 3.46 3.11
N ILE A 22 15.74 3.59 2.50
CA ILE A 22 16.83 2.60 2.47
C ILE A 22 17.49 2.58 3.86
N GLY A 23 17.41 1.44 4.56
CA GLY A 23 18.13 1.21 5.82
C GLY A 23 17.59 0.02 6.60
N SER A 24 18.28 -1.12 6.50
CA SER A 24 18.16 -2.40 7.23
C SER A 24 16.79 -2.75 7.85
N GLY A 25 15.99 -3.54 7.12
CA GLY A 25 14.69 -4.09 7.53
C GLY A 25 13.52 -3.61 6.67
N GLY A 26 13.59 -2.36 6.22
CA GLY A 26 12.48 -1.60 5.62
C GLY A 26 11.62 -2.23 4.51
N VAL A 27 10.50 -1.57 4.25
CA VAL A 27 9.53 -1.93 3.22
C VAL A 27 10.16 -1.78 1.85
N ASN A 28 10.35 -2.90 1.16
CA ASN A 28 10.82 -2.93 -0.22
C ASN A 28 9.70 -2.53 -1.20
N ALA A 29 8.50 -3.10 -1.02
CA ALA A 29 7.36 -2.76 -1.86
C ALA A 29 6.03 -3.01 -1.13
N VAL A 30 5.04 -2.17 -1.44
CA VAL A 30 3.64 -2.41 -1.09
C VAL A 30 2.83 -2.45 -2.37
N LYS A 31 2.19 -3.60 -2.64
CA LYS A 31 1.37 -3.80 -3.84
C LYS A 31 -0.08 -4.03 -3.43
N ASN A 32 -1.00 -3.32 -4.08
CA ASN A 32 -2.42 -3.60 -3.94
C ASN A 32 -2.71 -5.02 -4.45
N ASN A 33 -3.33 -5.84 -3.60
CA ASN A 33 -3.66 -7.25 -3.88
C ASN A 33 -5.16 -7.44 -4.16
N GLY A 34 -5.91 -6.35 -4.33
CA GLY A 34 -7.35 -6.37 -4.53
C GLY A 34 -8.09 -6.62 -3.23
N ASN A 35 -9.29 -7.21 -3.33
CA ASN A 35 -10.14 -7.48 -2.18
C ASN A 35 -10.14 -8.97 -1.83
N ILE A 36 -9.91 -9.29 -0.56
CA ILE A 36 -10.06 -10.65 -0.01
C ILE A 36 -11.30 -10.63 0.89
N SER A 37 -12.29 -11.47 0.54
CA SER A 37 -13.58 -11.53 1.25
C SER A 37 -14.23 -10.14 1.42
N GLY A 38 -14.21 -9.34 0.35
CA GLY A 38 -14.79 -7.99 0.33
C GLY A 38 -13.95 -6.91 1.03
N ASN A 39 -12.81 -7.26 1.63
CA ASN A 39 -11.95 -6.33 2.36
C ASN A 39 -10.68 -6.01 1.54
N PRO A 40 -10.25 -4.74 1.46
CA PRO A 40 -9.06 -4.39 0.69
C PRO A 40 -7.80 -5.02 1.30
N SER A 41 -6.89 -5.44 0.43
CA SER A 41 -5.70 -6.21 0.80
C SER A 41 -4.46 -5.72 0.06
N TRP A 42 -3.30 -5.89 0.70
CA TRP A 42 -2.01 -5.49 0.16
C TRP A 42 -0.96 -6.56 0.43
N SER A 43 -0.10 -6.79 -0.55
CA SER A 43 1.13 -7.55 -0.37
C SER A 43 2.24 -6.59 0.02
N ILE A 44 2.82 -6.81 1.20
CA ILE A 44 3.95 -6.07 1.74
C ILE A 44 5.19 -6.95 1.60
N ARG A 45 6.18 -6.45 0.85
CA ARG A 45 7.51 -7.03 0.78
C ARG A 45 8.43 -6.20 1.65
N CYS A 46 8.95 -6.82 2.69
CA CYS A 46 10.08 -6.34 3.47
C CYS A 46 11.38 -6.83 2.83
N ASN A 47 12.52 -6.28 3.23
CA ASN A 47 13.82 -6.82 2.81
C ASN A 47 14.09 -8.21 3.42
N SER A 48 13.48 -8.53 4.56
CA SER A 48 13.59 -9.80 5.27
C SER A 48 12.58 -10.87 4.84
N GLY A 49 11.54 -10.51 4.09
CA GLY A 49 10.45 -11.43 3.77
C GLY A 49 9.22 -10.74 3.15
N SER A 50 8.14 -11.47 2.96
CA SER A 50 6.90 -10.90 2.40
C SER A 50 5.66 -11.46 3.06
N GLY A 51 4.63 -10.61 3.20
CA GLY A 51 3.34 -10.99 3.75
C GLY A 51 2.17 -10.35 3.00
N VAL A 52 0.99 -10.93 3.16
CA VAL A 52 -0.27 -10.34 2.67
C VAL A 52 -1.09 -9.91 3.88
N VAL A 53 -1.58 -8.68 3.84
CA VAL A 53 -2.38 -8.09 4.89
C VAL A 53 -3.70 -7.58 4.34
N ILE A 54 -4.72 -7.62 5.18
CA ILE A 54 -6.09 -7.29 4.84
C ILE A 54 -6.57 -6.24 5.84
N ARG A 55 -7.24 -5.20 5.34
CA ARG A 55 -7.87 -4.17 6.17
C ARG A 55 -9.34 -4.51 6.37
N LYS A 56 -9.69 -4.96 7.57
CA LYS A 56 -11.08 -5.22 7.97
C LYS A 56 -11.59 -4.06 8.82
N GLY A 57 -12.26 -3.09 8.17
CA GLY A 57 -12.68 -1.85 8.82
C GLY A 57 -11.48 -1.07 9.35
N ASN A 58 -11.38 -0.92 10.67
CA ASN A 58 -10.23 -0.26 11.31
C ASN A 58 -9.12 -1.23 11.75
N LYS A 59 -9.21 -2.54 11.46
CA LYS A 59 -8.25 -3.54 11.93
C LYS A 59 -7.38 -4.07 10.79
N TRP A 60 -6.13 -4.37 11.10
CA TRP A 60 -5.25 -5.11 10.19
C TRP A 60 -5.27 -6.59 10.54
N THR A 61 -5.39 -7.44 9.52
CA THR A 61 -5.28 -8.90 9.67
C THR A 61 -4.30 -9.47 8.65
N ASN A 62 -3.75 -10.65 8.92
CA ASN A 62 -2.98 -11.40 7.93
C ASN A 62 -3.92 -12.12 6.92
N ASN A 63 -3.36 -12.91 6.01
CA ASN A 63 -4.16 -13.65 5.03
C ASN A 63 -5.07 -14.74 5.63
N THR A 64 -4.77 -15.24 6.84
CA THR A 64 -5.57 -16.24 7.54
C THR A 64 -6.70 -15.61 8.36
N GLY A 65 -6.77 -14.28 8.42
CA GLY A 65 -7.76 -13.54 9.19
C GLY A 65 -7.39 -13.29 10.66
N SER A 66 -6.18 -13.68 11.09
CA SER A 66 -5.65 -13.36 12.41
C SER A 66 -5.36 -11.87 12.51
N SER A 67 -5.87 -11.22 13.56
CA SER A 67 -5.69 -9.78 13.77
C SER A 67 -4.31 -9.47 14.33
N TYR A 68 -3.69 -8.40 13.83
CA TYR A 68 -2.49 -7.83 14.43
C TYR A 68 -2.84 -7.10 15.74
N SER A 69 -1.82 -6.72 16.51
CA SER A 69 -2.00 -5.98 17.78
C SER A 69 -2.87 -4.73 17.60
N GLU A 70 -3.69 -4.42 18.61
CA GLU A 70 -4.62 -3.27 18.60
C GLU A 70 -3.91 -1.93 18.37
N ARG A 71 -2.65 -1.81 18.83
CA ARG A 71 -1.80 -0.63 18.60
C ARG A 71 -1.56 -0.32 17.12
N LEU A 72 -1.72 -1.33 16.26
CA LEU A 72 -1.50 -1.21 14.83
C LEU A 72 -2.79 -0.89 14.06
N TRP A 73 -3.97 -1.13 14.64
CA TRP A 73 -5.26 -0.98 13.96
C TRP A 73 -5.48 0.43 13.41
N GLY A 74 -5.17 1.47 14.17
CA GLY A 74 -5.30 2.86 13.71
C GLY A 74 -4.29 3.31 12.66
N LEU A 75 -3.27 2.50 12.35
CA LEU A 75 -2.19 2.94 11.46
C LEU A 75 -2.62 2.94 9.99
N SER A 76 -2.11 3.92 9.26
CA SER A 76 -2.13 3.94 7.80
C SER A 76 -1.33 2.75 7.25
N LEU A 77 -1.61 2.36 6.01
CA LEU A 77 -0.92 1.24 5.35
C LEU A 77 0.61 1.41 5.36
N GLY A 78 1.09 2.64 5.11
CA GLY A 78 2.53 2.92 5.08
C GLY A 78 3.18 2.75 6.45
N SER A 79 2.59 3.34 7.51
CA SER A 79 3.10 3.20 8.88
C SER A 79 2.99 1.77 9.39
N PHE A 80 1.91 1.07 9.03
CA PHE A 80 1.73 -0.35 9.34
C PHE A 80 2.79 -1.21 8.65
N ALA A 81 3.05 -0.98 7.36
CA ALA A 81 4.06 -1.71 6.60
C ALA A 81 5.46 -1.48 7.17
N GLN A 82 5.80 -0.24 7.54
CA GLN A 82 7.06 0.06 8.23
C GLN A 82 7.18 -0.76 9.51
N LYS A 83 6.18 -0.74 10.40
CA LYS A 83 6.21 -1.52 11.64
C LYS A 83 6.26 -3.03 11.47
N MET A 84 5.78 -3.56 10.34
CA MET A 84 5.91 -4.97 10.02
C MET A 84 7.30 -5.35 9.51
N CYS A 85 8.02 -4.39 8.94
CA CYS A 85 9.33 -4.60 8.32
C CYS A 85 10.50 -4.08 9.17
N GLU A 86 10.24 -3.34 10.25
CA GLU A 86 11.21 -3.08 11.33
C GLU A 86 11.63 -4.40 12.00
#